data_AF-A0AA86PI08-F1
#
_entry.id   AF-A0AA86PI08-F1
#
_cell.length_a   1.000
_cell.length_b   1.000
_cell.length_c   1.000
_cell.angle_alpha   90.00
_cell.angle_beta   90.00
_cell.angle_gamma   90.00
#
_symmetry.space_group_name_H-M   'P 1'
#
loop_
_entity.id
_entity.type
_entity.pdbx_description
1 polymer ?
#
loop_
_entity_poly.entity_id
_entity_poly.type
_entity_poly.pdbx_seq_one_letter_code
_entity_poly.pdbx_strand_id
1 'polypeptide(L)'
;MQFYSFCVAASIFICLSTILVVVIIFKSQHSSYWPSISEAGAGHNRHKIYSTGMTVGAIFMLLGAYSFIIICMSRLSKIKESVGVLFSLYLLSGTVIMCAALAIQGIIKINMSTDSCPHRTAASVFFVSAIFMCLGYTSLYNRVFKATNIRVFLRWVSFIAIALDIFMQTQIFKQYNLHLSSTNRIRSMDNSFITKFSILQYVFVSALFLCFATIANFK
;
A
#
# COMPACT_ATOMS: atom_id res chain seq x y z
N MET A 1 1.37 21.62 -6.77
CA MET A 1 1.67 20.33 -7.44
C MET A 1 3.04 19.77 -7.06
N GLN A 2 4.09 20.58 -6.98
CA GLN A 2 5.39 20.14 -6.46
C GLN A 2 5.29 19.54 -5.04
N PHE A 3 4.53 20.16 -4.14
CA PHE A 3 4.30 19.66 -2.79
C PHE A 3 3.67 18.25 -2.76
N TYR A 4 2.61 18.01 -3.55
CA TYR A 4 2.00 16.68 -3.66
C TYR A 4 3.00 15.62 -4.11
N SER A 5 3.72 15.91 -5.20
CA SER A 5 4.68 15.00 -5.83
C SER A 5 5.77 14.61 -4.82
N PHE A 6 6.27 15.61 -4.09
CA PHE A 6 7.23 15.43 -2.99
C PHE A 6 6.68 14.54 -1.88
N CYS A 7 5.49 14.84 -1.35
CA CYS A 7 4.91 14.08 -0.24
C CYS A 7 4.66 12.61 -0.58
N VAL A 8 4.14 12.31 -1.78
CA VAL A 8 3.93 10.91 -2.20
C VAL A 8 5.27 10.21 -2.46
N ALA A 9 6.22 10.87 -3.12
CA ALA A 9 7.55 10.28 -3.32
C ALA A 9 8.26 9.99 -2.00
N ALA A 10 8.20 10.93 -1.05
CA ALA A 10 8.73 10.76 0.30
C ALA A 10 8.04 9.60 1.03
N SER A 11 6.71 9.50 0.96
CA SER A 11 5.96 8.39 1.55
C SER A 11 6.40 7.04 1.00
N ILE A 12 6.45 6.89 -0.32
CA ILE A 12 6.88 5.65 -0.99
C ILE A 12 8.31 5.29 -0.58
N PHE A 13 9.23 6.26 -0.61
CA PHE A 13 10.62 6.06 -0.22
C PHE A 13 10.76 5.61 1.23
N ILE A 14 10.06 6.28 2.17
CA ILE A 14 10.10 5.94 3.60
C ILE A 14 9.52 4.55 3.83
N CYS A 15 8.36 4.22 3.24
CA CYS A 15 7.74 2.90 3.39
C CYS A 15 8.65 1.79 2.85
N LEU A 16 9.16 1.92 1.62
CA LEU A 16 10.04 0.91 1.01
C LEU A 16 11.36 0.75 1.76
N SER A 17 11.97 1.86 2.18
CA SER A 17 13.21 1.82 2.97
C SER A 17 12.98 1.16 4.32
N THR A 18 11.86 1.46 4.98
CA THR A 18 11.47 0.83 6.25
C THR A 18 11.32 -0.68 6.09
N ILE A 19 10.59 -1.12 5.06
CA ILE A 19 10.40 -2.54 4.72
C ILE A 19 11.76 -3.22 4.49
N LEU A 20 12.61 -2.61 3.65
CA LEU A 20 13.94 -3.15 3.34
C LEU A 20 14.79 -3.31 4.61
N VAL A 21 14.84 -2.28 5.45
CA VAL A 21 15.60 -2.29 6.70
C VAL A 21 15.14 -3.43 7.62
N VAL A 22 13.83 -3.57 7.87
CA VAL A 22 13.35 -4.62 8.78
C VAL A 22 13.55 -6.03 8.21
N VAL A 23 13.48 -6.20 6.89
CA VAL A 23 13.77 -7.47 6.21
C VAL A 23 15.25 -7.82 6.31
N ILE A 24 16.16 -6.87 6.10
CA ILE A 24 17.61 -7.09 6.25
C ILE A 24 17.95 -7.49 7.69
N ILE A 25 17.42 -6.76 8.68
CA ILE A 25 17.63 -7.09 10.10
C ILE A 25 17.05 -8.47 10.42
N PHE A 26 15.91 -8.85 9.83
CA PHE A 26 15.38 -10.20 10.00
C PHE A 26 16.31 -11.26 9.41
N LYS A 27 16.80 -11.06 8.20
CA LYS A 27 17.67 -12.01 7.51
C LYS A 27 19.03 -12.21 8.18
N SER A 28 19.59 -11.16 8.78
CA SER A 28 20.84 -11.29 9.54
C SER A 28 20.67 -12.10 10.83
N GLN A 29 19.45 -12.18 11.37
CA GLN A 29 19.13 -12.93 12.61
C GLN A 29 18.54 -14.31 12.34
N HIS A 30 17.88 -14.51 11.20
CA HIS A 30 17.21 -15.74 10.82
C HIS A 30 17.47 -16.04 9.33
N SER A 31 18.24 -17.10 9.05
CA SER A 31 18.69 -17.42 7.69
C SER A 31 17.72 -18.31 6.89
N SER A 32 16.77 -18.97 7.55
CA SER A 32 16.05 -20.11 6.96
C SER A 32 15.00 -19.75 5.90
N TYR A 33 14.40 -18.56 5.91
CA TYR A 33 13.37 -18.14 4.94
C TYR A 33 13.26 -16.61 4.82
N TRP A 34 12.57 -16.12 3.79
CA TRP A 34 12.27 -14.69 3.64
C TRP A 34 10.94 -14.34 4.34
N PRO A 35 10.94 -13.39 5.30
CA PRO A 35 9.77 -13.10 6.13
C PRO A 35 8.72 -12.28 5.38
N SER A 36 7.46 -12.38 5.80
CA SER A 36 6.48 -11.37 5.36
C SER A 36 6.85 -9.98 5.90
N ILE A 37 6.34 -8.90 5.30
CA ILE A 37 6.63 -7.53 5.76
C ILE A 37 6.29 -7.37 7.25
N SER A 38 5.07 -7.76 7.63
CA SER A 38 4.58 -7.68 9.00
C SER A 38 5.39 -8.54 9.98
N GLU A 39 5.86 -9.70 9.52
CA GLU A 39 6.72 -10.60 10.31
C GLU A 39 8.11 -10.00 10.53
N ALA A 40 8.71 -9.41 9.49
CA ALA A 40 9.97 -8.69 9.60
C ALA A 40 9.87 -7.56 10.63
N GLY A 41 8.74 -6.85 10.65
CA GLY A 41 8.42 -5.80 11.61
C GLY A 41 7.97 -6.27 12.99
N ALA A 42 7.86 -7.57 13.29
CA ALA A 42 7.27 -8.04 14.55
C ALA A 42 8.25 -8.06 15.75
N GLY A 43 9.55 -8.16 15.53
CA GLY A 43 10.53 -8.22 16.64
C GLY A 43 10.61 -6.91 17.44
N HIS A 44 10.91 -6.93 18.74
CA HIS A 44 10.78 -5.74 19.62
C HIS A 44 11.49 -4.48 19.08
N ASN A 45 12.78 -4.57 18.73
CA ASN A 45 13.53 -3.43 18.17
C ASN A 45 13.13 -3.11 16.72
N ARG A 46 12.84 -4.14 15.91
CA ARG A 46 12.39 -3.99 14.51
C ARG A 46 11.01 -3.34 14.42
N HIS A 47 10.16 -3.58 15.40
CA HIS A 47 8.80 -3.06 15.46
C HIS A 47 8.78 -1.55 15.67
N LYS A 48 9.71 -1.00 16.46
CA LYS A 48 9.85 0.46 16.61
C LYS A 48 10.17 1.10 15.26
N ILE A 49 11.16 0.57 14.53
CA ILE A 49 11.54 1.05 13.20
C ILE A 49 10.35 0.92 12.23
N TYR A 50 9.71 -0.24 12.20
CA TYR A 50 8.55 -0.52 11.35
C TYR A 50 7.40 0.46 11.64
N SER A 51 6.99 0.57 12.90
CA SER A 51 5.91 1.44 13.34
C SER A 51 6.16 2.89 13.00
N THR A 52 7.35 3.41 13.31
CA THR A 52 7.71 4.80 13.00
C THR A 52 7.73 5.04 11.50
N GLY A 53 8.43 4.20 10.73
CA GLY A 53 8.55 4.36 9.29
C GLY A 53 7.21 4.29 8.57
N MET A 54 6.38 3.30 8.90
CA MET A 54 5.05 3.14 8.30
C MET A 54 4.10 4.29 8.69
N THR A 55 4.16 4.77 9.94
CA THR A 55 3.34 5.89 10.41
C THR A 55 3.74 7.21 9.73
N VAL A 56 5.04 7.51 9.66
CA VAL A 56 5.54 8.69 8.96
C VAL A 56 5.18 8.60 7.48
N GLY A 57 5.40 7.45 6.85
CA GLY A 57 4.98 7.20 5.47
C GLY A 57 3.49 7.45 5.25
N ALA A 58 2.63 6.99 6.16
CA ALA A 58 1.18 7.23 6.09
C ALA A 58 0.80 8.71 6.20
N ILE A 59 1.45 9.47 7.09
CA ILE A 59 1.23 10.92 7.23
C ILE A 59 1.61 11.66 5.94
N PHE A 60 2.78 11.34 5.37
CA PHE A 60 3.21 11.93 4.09
C PHE A 60 2.27 11.56 2.94
N MET A 61 1.77 10.31 2.90
CA MET A 61 0.79 9.89 1.90
C MET A 61 -0.51 10.70 2.05
N LEU A 62 -1.00 10.87 3.28
CA LEU A 62 -2.21 11.64 3.58
C LEU A 62 -2.07 13.09 3.13
N LEU A 63 -1.00 13.77 3.53
CA LEU A 63 -0.74 15.17 3.15
C LEU A 63 -0.62 15.33 1.64
N GLY A 64 0.07 14.39 0.98
CA GLY A 64 0.18 14.35 -0.47
C GLY A 64 -1.19 14.19 -1.14
N ALA A 65 -1.88 13.09 -0.86
CA ALA A 65 -3.16 12.77 -1.47
C ALA A 65 -4.22 13.86 -1.21
N TYR A 66 -4.29 14.41 0.01
CA TYR A 66 -5.20 15.50 0.35
C TYR A 66 -4.90 16.76 -0.48
N SER A 67 -3.63 17.15 -0.58
CA SER A 67 -3.20 18.28 -1.42
C SER A 67 -3.52 18.05 -2.90
N PHE A 68 -3.36 16.81 -3.39
CA PHE A 68 -3.72 16.45 -4.76
C PHE A 68 -5.21 16.61 -5.03
N ILE A 69 -6.06 16.10 -4.13
CA ILE A 69 -7.52 16.22 -4.25
C ILE A 69 -7.92 17.70 -4.32
N ILE A 70 -7.44 18.54 -3.38
CA ILE A 70 -7.75 19.97 -3.37
C ILE A 70 -7.33 20.66 -4.67
N ILE A 71 -6.11 20.41 -5.16
CA ILE A 71 -5.62 21.00 -6.41
C ILE A 71 -6.51 20.59 -7.59
N CYS A 72 -6.90 19.31 -7.67
CA CYS A 72 -7.76 18.82 -8.73
C CYS A 72 -9.16 19.44 -8.67
N MET A 73 -9.78 19.48 -7.49
CA MET A 73 -11.10 20.08 -7.31
C MET A 73 -11.10 21.57 -7.65
N SER A 74 -10.06 22.30 -7.24
CA SER A 74 -9.89 23.72 -7.61
C SER A 74 -9.77 23.92 -9.13
N ARG A 75 -9.05 23.02 -9.82
CA ARG A 75 -8.92 23.07 -11.28
C ARG A 75 -10.22 22.71 -12.00
N LEU A 76 -10.96 21.70 -11.54
CA LEU A 76 -12.25 21.30 -12.11
C LEU A 76 -13.27 22.44 -12.04
N SER A 77 -13.34 23.12 -10.90
CA SER A 77 -14.14 24.34 -10.72
C SER A 77 -13.79 25.42 -11.76
N LYS A 78 -12.50 25.66 -12.02
CA LYS A 78 -12.05 26.64 -13.03
C LYS A 78 -12.45 26.29 -14.46
N ILE A 79 -12.50 25.00 -14.80
CA ILE A 79 -12.94 24.53 -16.13
C ILE A 79 -14.45 24.27 -16.21
N LYS A 80 -15.21 24.69 -15.18
CA LYS A 80 -16.67 24.50 -15.07
C LYS A 80 -17.12 23.04 -15.18
N GLU A 81 -16.23 22.10 -14.89
CA GLU A 81 -16.57 20.67 -14.79
C GLU A 81 -16.99 20.39 -13.36
N SER A 82 -18.20 19.85 -13.18
CA SER A 82 -18.70 19.53 -11.85
C SER A 82 -18.19 18.17 -11.41
N VAL A 83 -17.71 18.11 -10.17
CA VAL A 83 -17.50 16.85 -9.47
C VAL A 83 -18.61 16.73 -8.45
N GLY A 84 -19.35 15.63 -8.51
CA GLY A 84 -20.40 15.36 -7.52
C GLY A 84 -19.81 15.40 -6.10
N VAL A 85 -20.50 16.08 -5.19
CA VAL A 85 -20.08 16.21 -3.77
C VAL A 85 -19.78 14.86 -3.15
N LEU A 86 -20.57 13.83 -3.50
CA LEU A 86 -20.37 12.44 -3.07
C LEU A 86 -19.02 11.87 -3.50
N PHE A 87 -18.55 12.15 -4.72
CA PHE A 87 -17.26 11.66 -5.20
C PHE A 87 -16.10 12.34 -4.47
N SER A 88 -16.20 13.64 -4.21
CA SER A 88 -15.23 14.38 -3.40
C SER A 88 -15.17 13.86 -1.97
N LEU A 89 -16.32 13.62 -1.33
CA LEU A 89 -16.41 13.04 0.00
C LEU A 89 -15.85 11.61 0.04
N TYR A 90 -16.13 10.80 -0.98
CA TYR A 90 -15.56 9.46 -1.15
C TYR A 90 -14.03 9.51 -1.20
N LEU A 91 -13.44 10.39 -2.02
CA LEU A 91 -11.98 10.52 -2.11
C LEU A 91 -11.37 10.97 -0.79
N LEU A 92 -11.93 11.99 -0.15
CA LEU A 92 -11.39 12.53 1.11
C LEU A 92 -11.48 11.50 2.25
N SER A 93 -12.66 10.94 2.48
CA SER A 93 -12.88 9.96 3.56
C SER A 93 -12.11 8.65 3.29
N GLY A 94 -12.11 8.17 2.05
CA GLY A 94 -11.35 6.99 1.65
C GLY A 94 -9.84 7.16 1.81
N THR A 95 -9.30 8.36 1.52
CA THR A 95 -7.88 8.69 1.75
C THR A 95 -7.53 8.60 3.23
N VAL A 96 -8.38 9.17 4.09
CA VAL A 96 -8.19 9.15 5.55
C VAL A 96 -8.23 7.72 6.07
N ILE A 97 -9.22 6.92 5.66
CA ILE A 97 -9.34 5.52 6.04
C ILE A 97 -8.11 4.72 5.60
N MET A 98 -7.68 4.88 4.35
CA MET A 98 -6.50 4.21 3.81
C MET A 98 -5.24 4.55 4.61
N CYS A 99 -4.98 5.84 4.84
CA CYS A 99 -3.76 6.27 5.55
C CYS A 99 -3.82 5.89 7.04
N ALA A 100 -4.98 6.00 7.68
CA ALA A 100 -5.17 5.54 9.05
C ALA A 100 -4.92 4.04 9.17
N ALA A 101 -5.45 3.23 8.24
CA ALA A 101 -5.21 1.80 8.21
C ALA A 101 -3.72 1.46 8.01
N LEU A 102 -3.00 2.21 7.17
CA LEU A 102 -1.55 2.10 6.99
C LEU A 102 -0.77 2.40 8.28
N ALA A 103 -1.14 3.47 8.99
CA ALA A 103 -0.51 3.81 10.26
C ALA A 103 -0.83 2.75 11.34
N ILE A 104 -2.09 2.34 11.46
CA ILE A 104 -2.55 1.37 12.46
C ILE A 104 -1.85 0.01 12.28
N GLN A 105 -1.72 -0.50 11.05
CA GLN A 105 -0.96 -1.73 10.83
C GLN A 105 0.54 -1.58 11.16
N GLY A 106 1.10 -0.37 11.07
CA GLY A 106 2.45 -0.07 11.54
C GLY A 106 2.57 -0.11 13.06
N ILE A 107 1.62 0.55 13.74
CA ILE A 107 1.60 0.74 15.21
C ILE A 107 1.25 -0.55 15.94
N ILE A 108 0.23 -1.27 15.47
CA ILE A 108 -0.21 -2.50 16.11
C ILE A 108 0.71 -3.63 15.67
N LYS A 109 1.47 -4.17 16.62
CA LYS A 109 2.28 -5.36 16.39
C LYS A 109 1.42 -6.54 15.93
N ILE A 110 1.84 -7.22 14.87
CA ILE A 110 1.17 -8.43 14.41
C ILE A 110 1.25 -9.52 15.49
N ASN A 111 0.10 -10.09 15.84
CA ASN A 111 0.09 -11.32 16.60
C ASN A 111 0.28 -12.50 15.64
N MET A 112 1.47 -13.09 15.67
CA MET A 112 1.79 -14.24 14.82
C MET A 112 1.06 -15.50 15.29
N SER A 113 0.64 -15.58 16.56
CA SER A 113 -0.03 -16.74 17.15
C SER A 113 -1.53 -16.83 16.86
N THR A 114 -2.08 -15.92 16.05
CA THR A 114 -3.49 -15.96 15.65
C THR A 114 -3.66 -15.69 14.14
N ASP A 115 -4.62 -16.39 13.54
CA ASP A 115 -4.95 -16.24 12.12
C ASP A 115 -5.68 -14.93 11.83
N SER A 116 -6.36 -14.36 12.84
CA SER A 116 -6.97 -13.03 12.80
C SER A 116 -6.44 -12.19 13.96
N CYS A 117 -6.07 -10.93 13.68
CA CYS A 117 -5.74 -9.93 14.69
C CYS A 117 -5.90 -8.51 14.12
N PRO A 118 -5.98 -7.48 14.97
CA PRO A 118 -6.26 -6.11 14.52
C PRO A 118 -5.27 -5.59 13.47
N HIS A 119 -3.99 -6.00 13.53
CA HIS A 119 -3.00 -5.70 12.51
C HIS A 119 -3.41 -6.21 11.12
N ARG A 120 -3.86 -7.47 11.02
CA ARG A 120 -4.26 -8.08 9.74
C ARG A 120 -5.51 -7.42 9.18
N THR A 121 -6.46 -7.07 10.06
CA THR A 121 -7.65 -6.31 9.68
C THR A 121 -7.27 -4.95 9.11
N ALA A 122 -6.38 -4.21 9.79
CA ALA A 122 -5.89 -2.92 9.32
C ALA A 122 -5.14 -3.03 7.98
N ALA A 123 -4.28 -4.04 7.81
CA ALA A 123 -3.60 -4.30 6.54
C ALA A 123 -4.60 -4.59 5.41
N SER A 124 -5.64 -5.39 5.69
CA SER A 124 -6.70 -5.71 4.71
C SER A 124 -7.48 -4.45 4.30
N VAL A 125 -7.87 -3.62 5.29
CA VAL A 125 -8.54 -2.34 5.04
C VAL A 125 -7.64 -1.42 4.22
N PHE A 126 -6.35 -1.32 4.54
CA PHE A 126 -5.40 -0.53 3.77
C PHE A 126 -5.34 -0.97 2.31
N PHE A 127 -5.11 -2.26 2.05
CA PHE A 127 -4.95 -2.74 0.68
C PHE A 127 -6.21 -2.57 -0.16
N VAL A 128 -7.37 -2.91 0.40
CA VAL A 128 -8.66 -2.75 -0.30
C VAL A 128 -8.93 -1.27 -0.58
N SER A 129 -8.82 -0.41 0.44
CA SER A 129 -9.03 1.03 0.26
C SER A 129 -8.02 1.65 -0.69
N ALA A 130 -6.76 1.22 -0.68
CA ALA A 130 -5.72 1.75 -1.56
C ALA A 130 -5.99 1.45 -3.04
N ILE A 131 -6.49 0.26 -3.39
CA ILE A 131 -6.90 -0.06 -4.76
C ILE A 131 -8.02 0.90 -5.22
N PHE A 132 -9.07 1.03 -4.41
CA PHE A 132 -10.21 1.90 -4.72
C PHE A 132 -9.83 3.38 -4.80
N MET A 133 -8.93 3.82 -3.92
CA MET A 133 -8.38 5.18 -3.95
C MET A 133 -7.50 5.41 -5.17
N CYS A 134 -6.63 4.46 -5.56
CA CYS A 134 -5.85 4.55 -6.79
C CYS A 134 -6.73 4.72 -8.04
N LEU A 135 -7.85 3.98 -8.13
CA LEU A 135 -8.83 4.15 -9.19
C LEU A 135 -9.49 5.54 -9.15
N GLY A 136 -9.89 5.99 -7.96
CA GLY A 136 -10.47 7.31 -7.75
C GLY A 136 -9.52 8.45 -8.15
N TYR A 137 -8.27 8.39 -7.70
CA TYR A 137 -7.23 9.36 -8.05
C TYR A 137 -6.89 9.33 -9.54
N THR A 138 -6.87 8.15 -10.16
CA THR A 138 -6.66 8.00 -11.60
C THR A 138 -7.78 8.67 -12.39
N SER A 139 -9.03 8.44 -12.00
CA SER A 139 -10.20 9.09 -12.61
C SER A 139 -10.12 10.61 -12.47
N LEU A 140 -9.83 11.11 -11.26
CA LEU A 140 -9.68 12.53 -10.99
C LEU A 140 -8.53 13.15 -11.79
N TYR A 141 -7.38 12.48 -11.84
CA TYR A 141 -6.23 12.92 -12.62
C TYR A 141 -6.58 13.06 -14.09
N ASN A 142 -7.23 12.04 -14.67
CA ASN A 142 -7.51 12.00 -16.10
C ASN A 142 -8.46 13.11 -16.55
N ARG A 143 -9.42 13.50 -15.69
CA ARG A 143 -10.29 14.65 -15.93
C ARG A 143 -9.53 15.97 -15.95
N VAL A 144 -8.57 16.15 -15.04
CA VAL A 144 -7.87 17.44 -14.86
C VAL A 144 -6.68 17.63 -15.79
N PHE A 145 -5.85 16.60 -15.94
CA PHE A 145 -4.50 16.74 -16.48
C PHE A 145 -4.26 16.00 -17.80
N LYS A 146 -5.19 15.15 -18.25
CA LYS A 146 -5.05 14.26 -19.42
C LYS A 146 -3.73 13.46 -19.38
N ALA A 147 -3.77 12.24 -18.84
CA ALA A 147 -2.58 11.41 -18.70
C ALA A 147 -1.94 11.04 -20.04
N THR A 148 -0.61 10.94 -20.07
CA THR A 148 0.13 10.39 -21.21
C THR A 148 -0.13 8.89 -21.33
N ASN A 149 -0.04 8.35 -22.56
CA ASN A 149 -0.25 6.92 -22.83
C ASN A 149 0.64 6.02 -21.97
N ILE A 150 1.89 6.41 -21.71
CA ILE A 150 2.83 5.68 -20.86
C ILE A 150 2.32 5.58 -19.42
N ARG A 151 1.76 6.66 -18.85
CA ARG A 151 1.22 6.65 -17.48
C ARG A 151 -0.04 5.80 -17.38
N VAL A 152 -0.91 5.87 -18.38
CA VAL A 152 -2.10 5.02 -18.46
C VAL A 152 -1.69 3.56 -18.53
N PHE A 153 -0.71 3.22 -19.37
CA PHE A 153 -0.15 1.88 -19.48
C PHE A 153 0.42 1.38 -18.15
N LEU A 154 1.27 2.17 -17.48
CA LEU A 154 1.85 1.79 -16.18
C LEU A 154 0.79 1.55 -15.10
N ARG A 155 -0.28 2.35 -15.06
CA ARG A 155 -1.42 2.13 -14.14
C ARG A 155 -2.11 0.81 -14.44
N TRP A 156 -2.40 0.52 -15.71
CA TRP A 156 -2.99 -0.76 -16.10
C TRP A 156 -2.10 -1.95 -15.76
N VAL A 157 -0.80 -1.87 -16.03
CA VAL A 157 0.17 -2.90 -15.64
C VAL A 157 0.16 -3.10 -14.13
N SER A 158 0.16 -2.04 -13.33
CA SER A 158 0.02 -2.13 -11.87
C SER A 158 -1.28 -2.83 -11.45
N PHE A 159 -2.42 -2.47 -12.04
CA PHE A 159 -3.71 -3.12 -11.71
C PHE A 159 -3.76 -4.58 -12.13
N ILE A 160 -3.22 -4.92 -13.30
CA ILE A 160 -3.10 -6.31 -13.77
C ILE A 160 -2.19 -7.10 -12.85
N ALA A 161 -1.04 -6.54 -12.45
CA ALA A 161 -0.12 -7.19 -11.52
C ALA A 161 -0.80 -7.45 -10.16
N ILE A 162 -1.55 -6.48 -9.63
CA ILE A 162 -2.35 -6.63 -8.40
C ILE A 162 -3.40 -7.74 -8.56
N ALA A 163 -4.13 -7.76 -9.67
CA ALA A 163 -5.17 -8.75 -9.93
C ALA A 163 -4.60 -10.17 -10.10
N LEU A 164 -3.49 -10.29 -10.85
CA LEU A 164 -2.75 -11.54 -11.01
C LEU A 164 -2.18 -12.00 -9.68
N ASP A 165 -1.65 -11.10 -8.85
CA ASP A 165 -1.14 -11.45 -7.54
C ASP A 165 -2.26 -11.99 -6.65
N ILE A 166 -3.40 -11.29 -6.55
CA ILE A 166 -4.59 -11.80 -5.83
C ILE A 166 -5.01 -13.17 -6.36
N PHE A 167 -5.05 -13.35 -7.69
CA PHE A 167 -5.40 -14.62 -8.29
C PHE A 167 -4.37 -15.72 -7.96
N MET A 168 -3.07 -15.45 -8.10
CA MET A 168 -2.01 -16.40 -7.74
C MET A 168 -2.05 -16.75 -6.27
N GLN A 169 -2.31 -15.76 -5.40
CA GLN A 169 -2.58 -16.02 -3.99
C GLN A 169 -3.78 -16.97 -3.85
N THR A 170 -4.94 -16.70 -4.49
CA THR A 170 -6.07 -17.64 -4.40
C THR A 170 -5.77 -19.05 -4.92
N GLN A 171 -4.96 -19.20 -5.99
CA GLN A 171 -4.64 -20.51 -6.57
C GLN A 171 -3.62 -21.29 -5.72
N ILE A 172 -2.54 -20.63 -5.29
CA ILE A 172 -1.49 -21.21 -4.44
C ILE A 172 -2.04 -21.52 -3.05
N PHE A 173 -2.91 -20.64 -2.54
CA PHE A 173 -3.56 -20.79 -1.25
C PHE A 173 -4.96 -21.41 -1.38
N LYS A 174 -5.30 -22.19 -2.42
CA LYS A 174 -6.63 -22.85 -2.53
C LYS A 174 -7.07 -23.66 -1.29
N GLN A 175 -6.12 -24.04 -0.42
CA GLN A 175 -6.35 -24.71 0.87
C GLN A 175 -6.39 -23.76 2.09
N TYR A 176 -6.13 -22.47 1.91
CA TYR A 176 -5.99 -21.46 2.96
C TYR A 176 -6.72 -20.18 2.54
N ASN A 177 -7.68 -19.71 3.35
CA ASN A 177 -8.39 -18.45 3.11
C ASN A 177 -7.40 -17.33 2.71
N LEU A 178 -7.76 -16.47 1.76
CA LEU A 178 -6.95 -15.32 1.31
C LEU A 178 -6.32 -14.59 2.51
N HIS A 179 -5.03 -14.80 2.73
CA HIS A 179 -4.31 -14.20 3.85
C HIS A 179 -3.34 -13.15 3.33
N LEU A 180 -3.59 -11.88 3.67
CA LEU A 180 -2.72 -10.76 3.31
C LEU A 180 -1.50 -10.60 4.23
N SER A 181 -1.18 -11.60 5.05
CA SER A 181 -0.03 -11.64 5.98
C SER A 181 0.26 -13.07 6.46
N SER A 182 1.49 -13.34 6.91
CA SER A 182 1.92 -14.66 7.38
C SER A 182 1.12 -15.10 8.61
N THR A 183 0.34 -16.18 8.51
CA THR A 183 -0.48 -16.77 9.60
C THR A 183 0.28 -17.86 10.34
N ASN A 184 -0.27 -18.32 11.47
CA ASN A 184 0.25 -19.51 12.15
C ASN A 184 0.37 -20.69 11.17
N ARG A 185 -0.68 -20.88 10.37
CA ARG A 185 -0.74 -21.95 9.38
C ARG A 185 0.36 -21.81 8.32
N ILE A 186 0.61 -20.59 7.83
CA ILE A 186 1.68 -20.32 6.87
C ILE A 186 3.06 -20.56 7.49
N ARG A 187 3.27 -20.18 8.76
CA ARG A 187 4.55 -20.39 9.46
C ARG A 187 4.84 -21.87 9.76
N SER A 188 3.82 -22.71 9.87
CA SER A 188 3.99 -24.15 10.02
C SER A 188 4.32 -24.87 8.69
N MET A 189 4.32 -24.14 7.56
CA MET A 189 4.71 -24.70 6.27
C MET A 189 6.23 -24.65 6.07
N ASP A 190 6.69 -25.25 4.99
CA ASP A 190 8.10 -25.24 4.64
C ASP A 190 8.61 -23.82 4.30
N ASN A 191 9.91 -23.62 4.52
CA ASN A 191 10.57 -22.33 4.31
C ASN A 191 10.47 -21.82 2.86
N SER A 192 10.37 -22.71 1.87
CA SER A 192 10.21 -22.32 0.46
C SER A 192 8.84 -21.69 0.25
N PHE A 193 7.79 -22.26 0.85
CA PHE A 193 6.44 -21.72 0.80
C PHE A 193 6.33 -20.34 1.44
N ILE A 194 6.86 -20.17 2.66
CA ILE A 194 6.84 -18.87 3.35
C ILE A 194 7.56 -17.80 2.51
N THR A 195 8.69 -18.16 1.89
CA THR A 195 9.43 -17.27 1.00
C THR A 195 8.62 -16.86 -0.22
N LYS A 196 7.96 -17.82 -0.91
CA LYS A 196 7.12 -17.53 -2.08
C LYS A 196 5.97 -16.60 -1.71
N PHE A 197 5.31 -16.85 -0.58
CA PHE A 197 4.26 -15.98 -0.06
C PHE A 197 4.78 -14.55 0.16
N SER A 198 5.89 -14.39 0.86
CA SER A 198 6.50 -13.07 1.13
C SER A 198 6.85 -12.32 -0.16
N ILE A 199 7.35 -13.01 -1.18
CA ILE A 199 7.68 -12.40 -2.48
C ILE A 199 6.42 -11.84 -3.15
N LEU A 200 5.30 -12.59 -3.16
CA LEU A 200 4.02 -12.11 -3.69
C LEU A 200 3.58 -10.83 -2.97
N GLN A 201 3.70 -10.78 -1.65
CA GLN A 201 3.38 -9.56 -0.89
C GLN A 201 4.26 -8.37 -1.25
N TYR A 202 5.56 -8.58 -1.48
CA TYR A 202 6.46 -7.51 -1.90
C TYR A 202 6.07 -6.99 -3.28
N VAL A 203 5.79 -7.88 -4.23
CA VAL A 203 5.32 -7.53 -5.58
C VAL A 203 4.02 -6.72 -5.49
N PHE A 204 3.07 -7.16 -4.66
CA PHE A 204 1.81 -6.47 -4.43
C PHE A 204 2.01 -5.03 -3.94
N VAL A 205 2.81 -4.85 -2.89
CA VAL A 205 3.11 -3.52 -2.31
C VAL A 205 3.86 -2.64 -3.33
N SER A 206 4.83 -3.19 -4.05
CA SER A 206 5.56 -2.47 -5.09
C SER A 206 4.66 -2.04 -6.24
N ALA A 207 3.75 -2.88 -6.71
CA ALA A 207 2.80 -2.56 -7.77
C ALA A 207 1.83 -1.43 -7.35
N LEU A 208 1.38 -1.47 -6.08
CA LEU A 208 0.54 -0.42 -5.50
C LEU A 208 1.28 0.92 -5.42
N PHE A 209 2.51 0.94 -4.89
CA PHE A 209 3.32 2.16 -4.83
C PHE A 209 3.71 2.68 -6.21
N LEU A 210 3.95 1.80 -7.19
CA LEU A 210 4.14 2.22 -8.57
C LEU A 210 2.89 2.92 -9.10
N CYS A 211 1.69 2.40 -8.81
CA CYS A 211 0.44 3.05 -9.18
C CYS A 211 0.36 4.47 -8.58
N PHE A 212 0.64 4.64 -7.29
CA PHE A 212 0.71 5.96 -6.64
C PHE A 212 1.76 6.89 -7.29
N ALA A 213 2.95 6.37 -7.59
CA ALA A 213 4.02 7.14 -8.22
C ALA A 213 3.64 7.67 -9.61
N THR A 214 2.89 6.89 -10.40
CA THR A 214 2.40 7.31 -11.73
C THR A 214 1.33 8.41 -11.68
N ILE A 215 0.75 8.65 -10.50
CA ILE A 215 -0.18 9.75 -10.25
C ILE A 215 0.61 10.96 -9.72
N ALA A 216 1.67 10.72 -8.94
CA ALA A 216 2.48 11.75 -8.29
C ALA A 216 3.54 12.42 -9.17
N ASN A 217 4.15 11.72 -10.12
CA ASN A 217 5.25 12.30 -10.90
C ASN A 217 4.73 13.18 -12.04
N PHE A 218 4.87 14.51 -11.88
CA PHE A 218 4.60 15.51 -12.91
C PHE A 218 5.90 16.08 -13.46
N LYS A 219 6.31 15.58 -14.62
CA LYS A 219 6.97 16.36 -15.66
C LYS A 219 6.26 16.09 -16.99
#